data_AF-A0A452YLQ5-F1
#
_entry.id   AF-A0A452YLQ5-F1
#
_cell.length_a   1.000
_cell.length_b   1.000
_cell.length_c   1.000
_cell.angle_alpha   90.00
_cell.angle_beta   90.00
_cell.angle_gamma   90.00
#
_symmetry.space_group_name_H-M   'P 1'
#
loop_
_entity.id
_entity.type
_entity.pdbx_description
1 polymer ?
#
loop_
_entity_poly.entity_id
_entity_poly.type
_entity_poly.pdbx_seq_one_letter_code
_entity_poly.pdbx_strand_id
1 'polypeptide(L)'
;MTNLYYGGTRIAGSKIVFANGSQDPWRHASKQKSSEELPSYLIECSNCGHCTDISGCPQAPSNIGGDSSKCSSPEAVNKVRKQIVDHIDLWLSECQDQGRDTVTKQGSRWSIATY
;
A
#
# COMPACT_ATOMS: atom_id res chain seq x y z
N MET A 1 -0.46 -9.74 24.59
CA MET A 1 0.21 -8.43 24.39
C MET A 1 -0.15 -7.81 23.03
N THR A 2 0.10 -8.46 21.88
CA THR A 2 -0.27 -7.90 20.55
C THR A 2 -1.76 -7.64 20.36
N ASN A 3 -2.63 -8.59 20.71
CA ASN A 3 -4.08 -8.45 20.52
C ASN A 3 -4.73 -7.33 21.36
N LEU A 4 -4.04 -6.84 22.40
CA LEU A 4 -4.55 -5.74 23.23
C LEU A 4 -4.44 -4.39 22.53
N TYR A 5 -3.50 -4.24 21.58
CA TYR A 5 -3.17 -2.95 20.99
C TYR A 5 -3.21 -2.94 19.45
N TYR A 6 -2.86 -4.05 18.79
CA TYR A 6 -2.61 -4.07 17.33
C TYR A 6 -3.34 -5.19 16.58
N GLY A 7 -3.89 -6.17 17.30
CA GLY A 7 -4.54 -7.34 16.70
C GLY A 7 -6.06 -7.24 16.62
N GLY A 8 -6.67 -8.27 16.05
CA GLY A 8 -8.14 -8.38 15.93
C GLY A 8 -8.70 -7.61 14.74
N THR A 9 -10.03 -7.44 14.73
CA THR A 9 -10.78 -6.85 13.61
C THR A 9 -11.07 -5.36 13.79
N ARG A 10 -10.79 -4.81 14.97
CA ARG A 10 -11.00 -3.39 15.33
C ARG A 10 -9.70 -2.62 15.12
N ILE A 11 -9.36 -2.43 13.85
CA ILE A 11 -8.15 -1.71 13.45
C ILE A 11 -8.40 -0.20 13.66
N ALA A 12 -7.62 0.43 14.53
CA ALA A 12 -7.69 1.88 14.78
C ALA A 12 -6.80 2.72 13.85
N GLY A 13 -5.92 2.06 13.06
CA GLY A 13 -5.06 2.74 12.11
C GLY A 13 -5.81 3.19 10.86
N SER A 14 -5.30 4.25 10.24
CA SER A 14 -5.79 4.82 8.98
C SER A 14 -4.70 4.78 7.91
N LYS A 15 -5.07 4.95 6.63
CA LYS A 15 -4.12 5.00 5.50
C LYS A 15 -3.31 3.70 5.39
N ILE A 16 -4.01 2.57 5.41
CA ILE A 16 -3.43 1.24 5.32
C ILE A 16 -4.05 0.50 4.14
N VAL A 17 -3.22 0.03 3.21
CA VAL A 17 -3.63 -0.92 2.17
C VAL A 17 -3.16 -2.32 2.58
N PHE A 18 -4.07 -3.29 2.57
CA PHE A 18 -3.73 -4.70 2.75
C PHE A 18 -3.62 -5.38 1.39
N ALA A 19 -2.42 -5.80 1.00
CA ALA A 19 -2.21 -6.60 -0.21
C ALA A 19 -1.79 -8.02 0.18
N ASN A 20 -2.34 -9.03 -0.50
CA ASN A 20 -1.99 -10.43 -0.24
C ASN A 20 -1.85 -11.19 -1.57
N GLY A 21 -0.90 -12.12 -1.64
CA GLY A 21 -0.83 -13.12 -2.71
C GLY A 21 -1.87 -14.22 -2.50
N SER A 22 -2.49 -14.70 -3.57
CA SER A 22 -3.52 -15.76 -3.50
C SER A 22 -3.03 -17.08 -2.91
N GLN A 23 -1.73 -17.39 -3.05
CA GLN A 23 -1.10 -18.61 -2.55
C GLN A 23 -0.21 -18.37 -1.32
N ASP A 24 -0.16 -17.15 -0.78
CA ASP A 24 0.54 -16.89 0.47
C ASP A 24 -0.25 -17.51 1.63
N PRO A 25 0.27 -18.51 2.37
CA PRO A 25 -0.43 -19.06 3.53
C PRO A 25 -0.69 -18.00 4.62
N TRP A 26 0.14 -16.95 4.70
CA TRP A 26 -0.01 -15.88 5.67
C TRP A 26 -1.17 -14.94 5.38
N ARG A 27 -1.75 -14.97 4.17
CA ARG A 27 -2.92 -14.14 3.82
C ARG A 27 -4.04 -14.30 4.84
N HIS A 28 -4.23 -15.50 5.37
CA HIS A 28 -5.34 -15.80 6.30
C HIS A 28 -5.21 -15.10 7.65
N ALA A 29 -4.01 -14.64 8.02
CA ALA A 29 -3.78 -13.82 9.21
C ALA A 29 -3.97 -12.31 8.93
N SER A 30 -4.16 -11.92 7.67
CA SER A 30 -4.36 -10.54 7.21
C SER A 30 -5.84 -10.20 7.03
N LYS A 31 -6.15 -8.94 6.72
CA LYS A 31 -7.50 -8.50 6.39
C LYS A 31 -7.89 -9.02 5.00
N GLN A 32 -8.85 -9.93 4.95
CA GLN A 32 -9.33 -10.55 3.69
C GLN A 32 -10.50 -9.82 3.02
N LYS A 33 -11.27 -9.03 3.79
CA LYS A 33 -12.44 -8.30 3.28
C LYS A 33 -12.12 -6.81 3.21
N SER A 34 -12.21 -6.25 2.00
CA SER A 34 -12.02 -4.83 1.75
C SER A 34 -13.14 -4.00 2.42
N SER A 35 -12.79 -2.79 2.83
CA SER A 35 -13.71 -1.75 3.31
C SER A 35 -13.21 -0.40 2.81
N GLU A 36 -14.08 0.61 2.79
CA GLU A 36 -13.76 1.94 2.27
C GLU A 36 -12.48 2.54 2.88
N GLU A 37 -12.38 2.57 4.21
CA GLU A 37 -11.22 3.16 4.92
C GLU A 37 -9.97 2.27 4.93
N LEU A 38 -10.15 0.97 4.72
CA LEU A 38 -9.10 -0.06 4.84
C LEU A 38 -9.20 -1.00 3.64
N PRO A 39 -8.73 -0.57 2.46
CA PRO A 39 -8.78 -1.39 1.26
C PRO A 39 -7.97 -2.67 1.44
N SER A 40 -8.52 -3.78 0.96
CA SER A 40 -7.82 -5.07 0.88
C SER A 40 -7.89 -5.62 -0.54
N TYR A 41 -6.74 -6.02 -1.06
CA TYR A 41 -6.57 -6.55 -2.41
C TYR A 41 -5.92 -7.93 -2.37
N LEU A 42 -6.49 -8.85 -3.16
CA LEU A 42 -5.95 -10.17 -3.38
C LEU A 42 -5.37 -10.26 -4.79
N ILE A 43 -4.11 -10.64 -4.89
CA ILE A 43 -3.43 -10.88 -6.16
C ILE A 43 -3.69 -12.33 -6.56
N GLU A 44 -4.71 -12.52 -7.38
CA GLU A 44 -5.14 -13.82 -7.90
C GLU A 44 -4.28 -14.23 -9.10
N CYS A 45 -3.35 -15.15 -8.86
CA CYS A 45 -2.51 -15.77 -9.89
C CYS A 45 -1.79 -17.01 -9.36
N SER A 46 -1.36 -17.88 -10.26
CA SER A 46 -0.42 -18.97 -9.98
C SER A 46 1.00 -18.44 -9.77
N ASN A 47 1.70 -19.04 -8.80
CA ASN A 47 2.96 -18.65 -8.19
C ASN A 47 2.97 -17.30 -7.44
N CYS A 48 1.81 -16.81 -7.01
CA CYS A 48 1.68 -15.53 -6.31
C CYS A 48 1.65 -15.72 -4.80
N GLY A 49 2.85 -15.82 -4.23
CA GLY A 49 3.12 -16.06 -2.82
C GLY A 49 3.33 -14.79 -2.00
N HIS A 50 4.29 -14.84 -1.08
CA HIS A 50 4.49 -13.79 -0.10
C HIS A 50 4.99 -12.48 -0.73
N CYS A 51 4.34 -11.37 -0.37
CA CYS A 51 4.68 -10.01 -0.81
C CYS A 51 4.84 -9.85 -2.33
N THR A 52 3.99 -10.51 -3.14
CA THR A 52 4.05 -10.46 -4.61
C THR A 52 3.88 -9.04 -5.18
N ASP A 53 3.11 -8.18 -4.52
CA ASP A 53 2.99 -6.75 -4.85
C ASP A 53 4.34 -6.04 -4.84
N ILE A 54 5.26 -6.42 -3.96
CA ILE A 54 6.60 -5.83 -3.87
C ILE A 54 7.57 -6.60 -4.76
N SER A 55 7.68 -7.92 -4.56
CA SER A 55 8.75 -8.74 -5.15
C SER A 55 8.46 -9.27 -6.56
N GLY A 56 7.21 -9.30 -7.01
CA GLY A 56 6.83 -10.07 -8.19
C GLY A 56 7.03 -11.58 -7.99
N CYS A 57 7.38 -12.32 -9.05
CA CYS A 57 7.59 -13.77 -9.00
C CYS A 57 8.92 -14.16 -9.68
N PRO A 58 9.62 -15.23 -9.23
CA PRO A 58 9.54 -15.80 -7.88
C PRO A 58 10.10 -14.81 -6.84
N GLN A 59 9.72 -14.96 -5.57
CA GLN A 59 10.20 -14.10 -4.48
C GLN A 59 11.73 -14.18 -4.28
N ALA A 60 12.31 -15.35 -4.53
CA ALA A 60 13.74 -15.61 -4.39
C ALA A 60 14.32 -16.19 -5.70
N PRO A 61 15.53 -15.76 -6.10
CA PRO A 61 16.31 -14.66 -5.53
C PRO A 61 15.61 -13.31 -5.74
N SER A 62 15.74 -12.40 -4.76
CA SER A 62 15.10 -11.09 -4.81
C SER A 62 15.75 -10.19 -5.86
N ASN A 63 14.94 -9.57 -6.73
CA ASN A 63 15.39 -8.57 -7.69
C ASN A 63 14.89 -7.19 -7.25
N ILE A 64 15.73 -6.15 -7.38
CA ILE A 64 15.32 -4.77 -7.09
C ILE A 64 14.14 -4.39 -8.00
N GLY A 65 13.04 -3.89 -7.42
CA GLY A 65 11.79 -3.56 -8.12
C GLY A 65 10.85 -4.75 -8.37
N GLY A 66 11.33 -5.98 -8.18
CA GLY A 66 10.57 -7.19 -8.47
C GLY A 66 10.25 -7.37 -9.96
N ASP A 67 9.84 -8.58 -10.34
CA ASP A 67 9.52 -8.91 -11.73
C ASP A 67 8.13 -9.56 -11.82
N SER A 68 7.13 -8.79 -12.24
CA SER A 68 5.77 -9.30 -12.42
C SER A 68 5.60 -10.10 -13.70
N SER A 69 6.49 -9.96 -14.70
CA SER A 69 6.40 -10.68 -15.98
C SER A 69 6.55 -12.20 -15.83
N LYS A 70 7.14 -12.63 -14.71
CA LYS A 70 7.33 -14.02 -14.32
C LYS A 70 6.21 -14.59 -13.45
N CYS A 71 5.24 -13.77 -13.07
CA CYS A 71 4.00 -14.25 -12.48
C CYS A 71 3.07 -14.77 -13.58
N SER A 72 2.20 -15.72 -13.26
CA SER A 72 1.26 -16.24 -14.27
C SER A 72 0.23 -15.22 -14.76
N SER A 73 -0.04 -14.16 -13.98
CA SER A 73 -0.74 -12.97 -14.45
C SER A 73 0.00 -11.71 -13.99
N PRO A 74 0.88 -11.17 -14.84
CA PRO A 74 1.52 -9.88 -14.60
C PRO A 74 0.50 -8.75 -14.40
N GLU A 75 -0.64 -8.83 -15.07
CA GLU A 75 -1.73 -7.84 -15.01
C GLU A 75 -2.36 -7.79 -13.62
N ALA A 76 -2.57 -8.94 -12.97
CA ALA A 76 -3.11 -8.99 -11.61
C ALA A 76 -2.17 -8.29 -10.62
N VAL A 77 -0.85 -8.53 -10.73
CA VAL A 77 0.17 -7.87 -9.89
C VAL A 77 0.22 -6.37 -10.17
N ASN A 78 0.30 -5.98 -11.45
CA ASN A 78 0.42 -4.58 -11.85
C ASN A 78 -0.85 -3.78 -11.49
N LYS A 79 -2.03 -4.40 -11.55
CA LYS A 79 -3.29 -3.82 -11.09
C LYS A 79 -3.21 -3.45 -9.60
N VAL A 80 -2.80 -4.38 -8.75
CA VAL A 80 -2.68 -4.11 -7.30
C VAL A 80 -1.59 -3.09 -6.99
N ARG A 81 -0.44 -3.16 -7.68
CA ARG A 81 0.61 -2.12 -7.58
C ARG A 81 0.08 -0.73 -7.90
N LYS A 82 -0.70 -0.59 -8.98
CA LYS A 82 -1.34 0.66 -9.35
C LYS A 82 -2.31 1.14 -8.26
N GLN A 83 -3.16 0.25 -7.75
CA GLN A 83 -4.08 0.60 -6.66
C GLN A 83 -3.34 1.10 -5.41
N ILE A 84 -2.20 0.48 -5.06
CA ILE A 84 -1.37 0.93 -3.94
C ILE A 84 -0.80 2.33 -4.21
N VAL A 85 -0.26 2.57 -5.41
CA VAL A 85 0.26 3.89 -5.81
C VAL A 85 -0.83 4.95 -5.78
N ASP A 86 -2.02 4.67 -6.32
CA ASP A 86 -3.15 5.60 -6.32
C ASP A 86 -3.53 6.03 -4.87
N HIS A 87 -3.52 5.11 -3.91
CA HIS A 87 -3.75 5.43 -2.50
C HIS A 87 -2.61 6.26 -1.89
N ILE A 88 -1.35 5.92 -2.20
CA ILE A 88 -0.19 6.68 -1.71
C ILE A 88 -0.23 8.10 -2.25
N ASP A 89 -0.49 8.29 -3.55
CA ASP A 89 -0.58 9.60 -4.18
C ASP A 89 -1.68 10.45 -3.56
N LEU A 90 -2.87 9.87 -3.32
CA LEU A 90 -3.96 10.54 -2.61
C LEU A 90 -3.54 10.98 -1.20
N TRP A 91 -2.89 10.10 -0.44
CA TRP A 91 -2.48 10.46 0.92
C TRP A 91 -1.40 11.54 0.95
N LEU A 92 -0.48 11.51 -0.02
CA LEU A 92 0.52 12.55 -0.18
C LEU A 92 -0.11 13.91 -0.55
N SER A 93 -1.14 13.93 -1.41
CA SER A 93 -1.84 15.18 -1.74
C SER A 93 -2.58 15.76 -0.54
N GLU A 94 -3.28 14.92 0.24
CA GLU A 94 -3.96 15.35 1.46
C GLU A 94 -3.01 15.94 2.50
N CYS A 95 -1.79 15.40 2.62
CA CYS A 95 -0.76 15.96 3.49
C CYS A 95 -0.31 17.36 3.06
N GLN A 96 -0.19 17.61 1.75
CA GLN A 96 0.23 18.91 1.23
C GLN A 96 -0.85 19.98 1.41
N ASP A 97 -2.12 19.61 1.26
CA ASP A 97 -3.24 20.53 1.41
C ASP A 97 -3.46 20.95 2.88
N GLN A 98 -3.28 20.02 3.83
CA GLN A 98 -3.27 20.35 5.27
C GLN A 98 -2.14 21.32 5.65
N GLY A 99 -1.01 21.26 4.94
CA GLY A 99 0.08 22.23 5.05
C GLY A 99 -0.25 23.61 4.47
N ARG A 100 -1.11 23.70 3.45
CA ARG A 100 -1.54 24.98 2.84
C ARG A 100 -2.64 25.68 3.62
N ASP A 101 -3.56 24.95 4.23
CA ASP A 101 -4.60 25.51 5.09
C ASP A 101 -4.02 26.12 6.38
N THR A 102 -2.88 25.60 6.84
CA THR A 102 -2.13 26.17 7.96
C THR A 102 -1.28 27.38 7.55
N VAL A 103 -0.75 27.41 6.33
CA VAL A 103 0.00 28.56 5.80
C VAL A 103 -0.91 29.75 5.46
N THR A 104 -2.16 29.54 5.04
CA THR A 104 -3.10 30.65 4.77
C THR A 104 -3.67 31.31 6.02
N LYS A 105 -3.52 30.69 7.21
CA LYS A 105 -3.90 31.31 8.50
C LYS A 105 -2.77 32.05 9.22
N GLN A 106 -1.51 31.91 8.79
CA GLN A 106 -0.41 32.68 9.36
C GLN A 106 0.23 33.53 8.27
N GLY A 107 -0.01 34.84 8.37
CA GLY A 107 0.35 35.87 7.41
C GLY A 107 1.65 35.68 6.62
N SER A 108 1.54 36.05 5.35
CA SER A 108 2.57 36.47 4.42
C SER A 108 3.92 36.80 5.05
N ARG A 109 4.98 36.17 4.50
CA ARG A 109 6.28 36.79 4.12
C ARG A 109 7.46 35.91 4.49
N TRP A 110 7.94 35.07 3.57
CA TRP A 110 9.38 34.80 3.38
C TRP A 110 9.65 34.42 1.92
N SER A 111 10.53 35.19 1.27
CA SER A 111 11.02 34.97 -0.10
C SER A 111 12.01 33.81 -0.14
N ILE A 112 11.92 32.98 -1.19
CA ILE A 112 12.84 31.89 -1.45
C ILE A 112 14.17 32.47 -1.97
N ALA A 113 15.28 32.12 -1.33
CA ALA A 113 16.62 32.31 -1.90
C ALA A 113 16.90 31.15 -2.86
N THR A 114 17.05 31.47 -4.13
CA THR A 114 17.56 30.57 -5.17
C THR A 114 19.07 30.42 -5.02
N TYR A 115 19.58 29.19 -5.11
CA TYR A 115 20.98 28.92 -5.44
C TYR A 115 21.11 28.76 -6.95
#